data_AF-A0A7X8X2D3-F1
#
_entry.id   AF-A0A7X8X2D3-F1
#
_cell.length_a   1.000
_cell.length_b   1.000
_cell.length_c   1.000
_cell.angle_alpha   90.00
_cell.angle_beta   90.00
_cell.angle_gamma   90.00
#
_symmetry.space_group_name_H-M   'P 1'
#
loop_
_entity.id
_entity.type
_entity.pdbx_description
1 polymer ?
#
loop_
_entity_poly.entity_id
_entity_poly.type
_entity_poly.pdbx_seq_one_letter_code
_entity_poly.pdbx_strand_id
1 'polypeptide(L)' 'IVDFGVRIPDVAFKIQENVKKAVETMTGLKAIEINVHVQGVAFPNTEIREEETRVK' A
#
# COMPACT_ATOMS: atom_id res chain seq x y z
N ILE A 1 -2.45 2.32 -9.79
CA ILE A 1 -3.26 3.50 -9.38
C ILE A 1 -4.67 2.97 -9.16
N VAL A 2 -5.22 3.18 -7.97
CA VAL A 2 -6.57 2.70 -7.62
C VAL A 2 -7.54 3.85 -7.85
N ASP A 3 -8.69 3.58 -8.47
CA ASP A 3 -9.66 4.61 -8.79
C ASP A 3 -10.22 5.30 -7.53
N PHE A 4 -10.67 6.53 -7.70
CA PHE A 4 -11.27 7.31 -6.62
C PHE A 4 -12.54 6.62 -6.10
N GLY A 5 -12.74 6.63 -4.77
CA GLY A 5 -13.90 6.00 -4.12
C GLY A 5 -13.67 4.59 -3.60
N VAL A 6 -12.46 4.05 -3.69
CA VAL A 6 -12.13 2.73 -3.12
C VAL A 6 -11.78 2.83 -1.65
N ARG A 7 -12.35 1.94 -0.84
CA ARG A 7 -12.09 1.88 0.60
C ARG A 7 -10.66 1.39 0.84
N ILE A 8 -9.84 2.21 1.51
CA ILE A 8 -8.45 1.88 1.87
C ILE A 8 -8.32 0.50 2.55
N PRO A 9 -9.19 0.11 3.50
CA PRO A 9 -9.13 -1.22 4.11
C PRO A 9 -9.24 -2.38 3.12
N ASP A 10 -10.10 -2.26 2.10
CA ASP A 10 -10.31 -3.31 1.10
C ASP A 10 -9.05 -3.49 0.24
N VAL A 11 -8.40 -2.39 -0.13
CA VAL A 11 -7.13 -2.40 -0.88
C VAL A 11 -6.01 -2.98 -0.02
N ALA A 12 -5.90 -2.53 1.23
CA ALA A 12 -4.88 -3.01 2.15
C ALA A 12 -5.00 -4.53 2.38
N PHE A 13 -6.22 -5.03 2.56
CA PHE A 13 -6.48 -6.47 2.70
C PHE A 13 -6.03 -7.25 1.47
N LYS A 14 -6.39 -6.75 0.28
CA LYS A 14 -5.99 -7.38 -0.99
C LYS A 14 -4.48 -7.38 -1.19
N ILE A 15 -3.80 -6.30 -0.82
CA ILE A 15 -2.33 -6.21 -0.85
C ILE A 15 -1.72 -7.24 0.11
N GLN A 16 -2.21 -7.31 1.36
CA GLN A 16 -1.72 -8.27 2.36
C GLN A 16 -1.83 -9.70 1.85
N GLU A 17 -2.98 -10.07 1.28
CA GLU A 17 -3.20 -11.43 0.77
C GLU A 17 -2.25 -11.76 -0.38
N ASN A 18 -2.06 -10.84 -1.32
CA ASN A 18 -1.17 -11.02 -2.46
C ASN A 18 0.30 -11.15 -2.03
N VAL A 19 0.75 -10.27 -1.13
CA VAL A 19 2.11 -10.32 -0.57
C VAL A 19 2.32 -11.62 0.19
N LYS A 20 1.35 -12.03 1.01
CA LYS A 20 1.40 -13.31 1.73
C LYS A 20 1.61 -14.48 0.78
N LYS A 21 0.75 -14.61 -0.23
CA LYS A 21 0.83 -15.69 -1.23
C LYS A 21 2.16 -15.68 -1.96
N ALA A 22 2.63 -14.51 -2.39
CA ALA A 22 3.89 -14.38 -3.12
C ALA A 22 5.09 -14.83 -2.26
N VAL A 23 5.18 -14.36 -1.02
CA VAL A 23 6.29 -14.69 -0.11
C VAL A 23 6.25 -16.16 0.30
N GLU A 24 5.08 -16.68 0.67
CA GLU A 24 4.90 -18.11 1.02
C GLU A 24 5.23 -19.02 -0.17
N THR A 25 4.83 -18.65 -1.40
CA THR A 25 5.12 -19.44 -2.60
C THR A 25 6.59 -19.40 -2.98
N MET A 26 7.23 -18.24 -2.89
CA MET A 26 8.62 -18.06 -3.30
C MET A 26 9.61 -18.69 -2.32
N THR A 27 9.30 -18.66 -1.02
CA THR A 27 10.24 -19.07 0.04
C THR A 27 9.84 -20.38 0.73
N GLY A 28 8.57 -20.80 0.63
CA GLY A 28 8.03 -21.94 1.38
C GLY A 28 7.87 -21.67 2.88
N LEU A 29 8.10 -20.43 3.34
CA LEU A 29 8.01 -20.03 4.74
C LEU A 29 6.70 -19.27 5.00
N LYS A 30 6.10 -19.45 6.19
CA LYS A 30 4.90 -18.70 6.60
C LYS A 30 5.26 -17.29 7.05
N ALA A 31 4.54 -16.29 6.54
CA ALA A 31 4.62 -14.92 7.05
C ALA A 31 3.87 -14.79 8.38
N ILE A 32 4.54 -14.26 9.41
CA ILE A 32 3.96 -14.06 10.75
C ILE A 32 3.06 -12.82 10.76
N GLU A 33 3.52 -11.74 10.14
CA GLU A 33 2.80 -10.46 10.06
C GLU A 33 3.09 -9.73 8.76
N ILE A 34 2.12 -8.94 8.30
CA ILE A 34 2.25 -8.08 7.12
C ILE A 34 1.69 -6.71 7.48
N ASN A 35 2.57 -5.73 7.58
CA ASN A 35 2.22 -4.36 7.93
C ASN A 35 2.11 -3.51 6.66
N VAL A 36 0.97 -2.84 6.48
CA VAL A 36 0.72 -1.94 5.34
C VAL A 36 0.71 -0.52 5.85
N HIS A 37 1.63 0.31 5.35
CA HIS A 37 1.70 1.72 5.64
C HIS A 37 1.25 2.54 4.42
N VAL A 38 0.22 3.36 4.60
CA VAL A 38 -0.33 4.22 3.54
C VAL A 38 0.28 5.61 3.68
N GLN A 39 1.14 6.00 2.74
CA GLN A 39 1.84 7.29 2.78
C GLN A 39 0.95 8.48 2.37
N GLY A 40 0.01 8.28 1.43
CA GLY A 40 -0.84 9.35 0.94
C GLY A 40 -1.93 8.85 0.00
N VAL A 41 -2.96 9.67 -0.18
CA VAL A 41 -4.06 9.43 -1.12
C VAL A 41 -4.17 10.60 -2.09
N ALA A 42 -4.25 10.30 -3.39
CA ALA A 42 -4.43 11.30 -4.43
C ALA A 42 -5.94 11.57 -4.61
N PHE A 43 -6.36 12.82 -4.40
CA PHE A 43 -7.71 13.26 -4.69
C PHE A 43 -7.75 13.87 -6.10
N PRO A 44 -8.77 13.59 -6.91
CA PRO A 44 -8.84 14.01 -8.32
C PRO A 44 -8.81 15.54 -8.54
N ASN A 45 -8.92 16.36 -7.49
CA ASN A 45 -8.89 17.83 -7.54
C ASN A 45 -7.77 18.49 -6.73
N THR A 46 -6.81 17.73 -6.20
CA THR A 46 -5.67 18.30 -5.45
C THR A 46 -4.40 18.11 -6.27
N GLU A 47 -3.89 19.19 -6.85
CA GLU A 47 -2.50 19.22 -7.34
C GLU A 47 -1.58 18.80 -6.20
N ILE A 48 -0.91 17.67 -6.39
CA ILE A 48 -0.01 17.08 -5.40
C ILE A 48 1.14 18.09 -5.22
N ARG A 49 1.20 18.76 -4.07
CA ARG A 49 2.43 19.44 -3.65
C ARG A 49 3.41 18.32 -3.30
N GLU A 50 4.39 18.10 -4.16
CA GLU A 50 5.56 17.31 -3.83
C GLU A 50 6.22 17.98 -2.61
N GLU A 51 6.01 17.44 -1.41
CA GLU A 51 6.82 17.83 -0.26
C GLU A 51 8.23 17.31 -0.51
N GLU A 52 9.09 18.21 -1.02
CA GLU A 52 10.52 18.01 -1.12
C GLU A 52 11.07 17.54 0.23
N THR A 53 11.77 16.42 0.17
CA THR A 53 12.69 15.92 1.18
C THR A 53 13.70 17.01 1.58
N ARG A 54 13.36 17.88 2.53
CA ARG A 54 14.32 18.85 3.08
C ARG A 54 15.11 18.20 4.20
N VAL A 55 16.30 17.72 3.85
CA VAL A 55 17.40 17.51 4.80
C VAL A 55 17.81 18.84 5.44
N LYS A 56 17.87 18.88 6.77
CA LYS A 56 18.73 19.80 7.53
C LYS A 56 19.18 19.11 8.81
#